data_AF-A0A924Z6V5-F1
#
_entry.id   AF-A0A924Z6V5-F1
#
_cell.length_a   1.000
_cell.length_b   1.000
_cell.length_c   1.000
_cell.angle_alpha   90.00
_cell.angle_beta   90.00
_cell.angle_gamma   90.00
#
_symmetry.space_group_name_H-M   'P 1'
#
loop_
_entity.id
_entity.type
_entity.pdbx_description
1 polymer ?
#
loop_
_entity_poly.entity_id
_entity_poly.type
_entity_poly.pdbx_seq_one_letter_code
_entity_poly.pdbx_strand_id
1 'polypeptide(L)' 'MSKSSNSRVVVFFGVIGLTALVWILRGIGLFTFIPGFVLWVLILLSIVLAIVNGLIETR' A
#
# COMPACT_ATOMS: atom_id res chain seq x y z
N MET A 1 -1.25 4.14 29.11
CA MET A 1 -2.19 4.80 28.17
C MET A 1 -2.00 4.15 26.79
N SER A 2 -2.74 3.07 26.51
CA SER A 2 -2.51 2.21 25.35
C SER A 2 -3.03 2.88 24.07
N LYS A 3 -2.11 3.37 23.24
CA LYS A 3 -2.40 3.98 21.93
C LYS A 3 -2.63 2.88 20.87
N SER A 4 -3.58 1.98 21.10
CA SER A 4 -3.80 0.78 20.25
C SER A 4 -4.68 1.02 19.01
N SER A 5 -5.30 2.20 18.88
CA SER A 5 -6.24 2.49 17.78
C SER A 5 -5.62 3.21 16.57
N ASN A 6 -4.32 3.52 16.60
CA ASN A 6 -3.68 4.36 15.58
C ASN A 6 -2.77 3.56 14.63
N SER A 7 -2.37 2.33 14.99
CA SER A 7 -1.42 1.55 14.19
C SER A 7 -1.97 1.16 12.82
N ARG A 8 -3.26 0.78 12.72
CA ARG A 8 -3.90 0.45 11.44
C ARG A 8 -3.97 1.65 10.49
N VAL A 9 -4.30 2.84 11.03
CA VAL A 9 -4.38 4.08 10.26
C VAL A 9 -2.99 4.52 9.80
N VAL A 10 -1.98 4.45 10.68
CA VAL A 10 -0.59 4.77 10.32
C VAL A 10 -0.06 3.82 9.25
N VAL A 11 -0.36 2.52 9.35
CA VAL A 11 0.02 1.55 8.32
C VAL A 11 -0.70 1.84 7.00
N PHE A 12 -1.99 2.17 7.03
CA PHE A 12 -2.76 2.51 5.83
C PHE A 12 -2.21 3.75 5.11
N PHE A 13 -1.99 4.85 5.84
CA PHE A 13 -1.38 6.06 5.28
C PHE A 13 0.07 5.82 4.84
N GLY A 14 0.81 4.98 5.55
CA GLY A 14 2.16 4.56 5.17
C GLY A 14 2.18 3.81 3.84
N VAL A 15 1.26 2.86 3.64
CA VAL A 15 1.12 2.12 2.38
C VAL A 15 0.70 3.02 1.23
N ILE A 16 -0.24 3.95 1.45
CA ILE A 16 -0.65 4.93 0.42
C ILE A 16 0.52 5.85 0.05
N GLY A 17 1.22 6.40 1.04
CA GLY A 17 2.36 7.29 0.81
C GLY A 17 3.50 6.56 0.08
N LEU A 18 3.80 5.32 0.46
CA LEU A 18 4.78 4.49 -0.22
C LEU A 18 4.36 4.18 -1.66
N THR A 19 3.09 3.85 -1.89
CA THR A 19 2.55 3.57 -3.23
C THR A 19 2.66 4.81 -4.13
N ALA A 20 2.28 5.99 -3.63
CA ALA A 20 2.39 7.24 -4.37
C ALA A 20 3.85 7.62 -4.67
N LEU A 21 4.75 7.45 -3.69
CA LEU A 21 6.19 7.72 -3.84
C LEU A 21 6.83 6.81 -4.89
N VAL A 22 6.48 5.52 -4.88
CA VAL A 22 6.93 4.57 -5.90
C VAL A 22 6.35 4.92 -7.28
N TRP A 23 5.10 5.40 -7.36
CA TRP A 23 4.48 5.84 -8.62
C TRP A 23 5.16 7.08 -9.21
N ILE A 24 5.50 8.06 -8.37
CA ILE A 24 6.22 9.26 -8.77
C ILE A 24 7.64 8.90 -9.23
N LEU A 25 8.40 8.12 -8.45
CA LEU A 25 9.74 7.67 -8.81
C LEU A 25 9.75 6.84 -10.12
N ARG A 26 8.67 6.11 -10.41
CA ARG A 26 8.46 5.46 -11.72
C ARG A 26 8.23 6.47 -12.85
N GLY A 27 7.40 7.49 -12.64
CA GLY A 27 7.11 8.53 -13.64
C GLY A 27 8.34 9.36 -14.06
N ILE A 28 9.33 9.48 -13.17
CA ILE A 28 10.58 10.23 -13.42
C ILE A 28 11.67 9.35 -14.09
N GLY A 29 11.39 8.08 -14.38
CA GLY A 29 12.34 7.22 -15.07
C GLY A 29 13.29 6.42 -14.17
N LEU A 30 13.35 6.73 -12.87
CA LEU A 30 14.30 6.17 -11.89
C LEU A 30 14.11 4.67 -11.59
N PHE A 31 12.94 4.08 -11.88
CA PHE A 31 12.66 2.64 -11.73
C PHE A 31 12.21 1.96 -13.03
N THR A 32 12.47 2.57 -14.19
CA THR A 32 12.01 2.07 -15.50
C THR A 32 12.60 0.73 -15.93
N PHE A 33 13.68 0.30 -15.28
CA PHE A 33 14.34 -0.99 -15.48
C PHE A 33 13.68 -2.15 -14.70
N ILE A 34 12.75 -1.87 -13.78
CA ILE A 34 11.94 -2.90 -13.13
C ILE A 34 10.71 -3.14 -14.00
N PRO A 35 10.55 -4.34 -14.60
CA PRO A 35 9.43 -4.62 -15.50
C PRO A 35 8.12 -4.34 -14.76
N GLY A 36 7.20 -3.63 -15.42
CA GLY A 36 5.99 -3.03 -14.82
C GLY A 36 5.09 -3.99 -14.03
N PHE A 37 5.33 -5.30 -14.15
CA PHE A 37 4.75 -6.38 -13.36
C PHE A 37 4.84 -6.15 -11.84
N VAL A 38 5.96 -5.66 -11.31
CA VAL A 38 6.13 -5.49 -9.84
C VAL A 38 5.13 -4.47 -9.26
N LEU A 39 4.81 -3.42 -10.01
CA LEU A 39 3.82 -2.42 -9.58
C LEU A 39 2.39 -2.96 -9.62
N TRP A 40 2.07 -3.78 -10.61
CA TRP A 40 0.78 -4.46 -10.67
C TRP A 40 0.62 -5.44 -9.50
N VAL A 41 1.69 -6.16 -9.13
CA VAL A 41 1.69 -7.06 -7.96
C VAL A 41 1.47 -6.29 -6.67
N LEU A 42 2.14 -5.14 -6.46
CA LEU A 42 1.96 -4.31 -5.26
C LEU A 42 0.54 -3.74 -5.15
N ILE A 43 -0.04 -3.29 -6.27
CA ILE A 43 -1.43 -2.80 -6.31
C ILE A 43 -2.42 -3.93 -5.98
N LEU A 44 -2.24 -5.12 -6.58
CA LEU A 44 -3.06 -6.29 -6.28
C LEU A 44 -2.98 -6.67 -4.80
N LEU A 45 -1.77 -6.68 -4.23
CA LEU A 45 -1.55 -6.98 -2.81
C LEU A 45 -2.28 -5.99 -1.91
N SER A 46 -2.25 -4.70 -2.25
CA SER A 46 -2.92 -3.63 -1.50
C SER A 46 -4.45 -3.80 -1.52
N ILE A 47 -5.03 -4.16 -2.66
CA ILE A 47 -6.47 -4.45 -2.80
C ILE A 47 -6.87 -5.66 -1.97
N VAL A 48 -6.09 -6.75 -2.03
CA VAL A 48 -6.36 -7.98 -1.25
C VAL A 48 -6.30 -7.68 0.25
N LEU A 49 -5.30 -6.95 0.73
CA LEU A 49 -5.22 -6.56 2.14
C LEU A 49 -6.39 -5.68 2.58
N ALA A 50 -6.85 -4.77 1.73
CA ALA A 50 -7.99 -3.90 2.02
C ALA A 50 -9.28 -4.72 2.16
N ILE A 51 -9.52 -5.68 1.26
CA ILE A 51 -10.68 -6.58 1.32
C ILE A 51 -10.62 -7.47 2.56
N VAL A 52 -9.47 -8.09 2.82
CA VAL A 52 -9.27 -9.00 3.97
C VAL A 52 -9.48 -8.25 5.28
N ASN A 53 -8.91 -7.04 5.43
CA ASN A 53 -9.14 -6.24 6.64
C ASN A 53 -10.60 -5.78 6.76
N GLY A 54 -11.22 -5.32 5.67
CA GLY A 54 -12.64 -4.92 5.71
C GLY A 54 -13.58 -6.06 6.08
N LEU A 55 -13.27 -7.28 5.63
CA LEU A 55 -14.05 -8.48 5.94
C LEU A 55 -13.81 -8.98 7.38
N ILE A 56 -12.60 -8.80 7.91
CA ILE A 56 -12.25 -9.12 9.31
C ILE A 56 -12.90 -8.12 10.29
N GLU A 57 -13.07 -6.86 9.91
CA GLU A 57 -13.72 -5.84 10.76
C GLU A 57 -15.24 -5.99 10.83
N THR A 58 -15.84 -6.68 9.87
CA THR A 58 -17.31 -6.86 9.77
C THR A 58 -17.83 -8.02 10.65
N ARG A 59 -16.95 -8.77 11.31
CA ARG A 59 -17.26 -9.88 12.23
C ARG A 59 -16.86 -9.52 13.66
#